data_AF-A0A832V4J5-F1
#
_entry.id   AF-A0A832V4J5-F1
#
_cell.length_a   1.000
_cell.length_b   1.000
_cell.length_c   1.000
_cell.angle_alpha   90.00
_cell.angle_beta   90.00
_cell.angle_gamma   90.00
#
_symmetry.space_group_name_H-M   'P 1'
#
loop_
_entity.id
_entity.type
_entity.pdbx_description
1 polymer ?
#
loop_
_entity_poly.entity_id
_entity_poly.type
_entity_poly.pdbx_seq_one_letter_code
_entity_poly.pdbx_strand_id
1 'polypeptide(L)'
;MGAELAFSWLQFIGVVLAGAIFYYSKMLYKKGNFKRKDFWIWGGFSILLIVASIIPTFFNFIFALFTRRTLDTLLIFGLLVSFGLIFQVYVRLQQTNKDVTELVRKVALKFEEYKKSSRKRK
;
A
#
# COMPACT_ATOMS: atom_id res chain seq x y z
N MET A 1 -33.05 8.81 -8.69
CA MET A 1 -32.53 9.43 -7.45
C MET A 1 -31.49 8.60 -6.70
N GLY A 2 -31.56 7.25 -6.66
CA GLY A 2 -30.60 6.45 -5.88
C GLY A 2 -29.15 6.37 -6.42
N ALA A 3 -28.95 6.54 -7.74
CA ALA A 3 -27.62 6.43 -8.36
C ALA A 3 -26.70 7.65 -8.10
N GLU A 4 -27.28 8.84 -7.97
CA GLU A 4 -26.57 10.08 -7.62
C GLU A 4 -25.95 9.97 -6.22
N LEU A 5 -26.76 9.55 -5.24
CA LEU A 5 -26.31 9.28 -3.88
C LEU A 5 -25.25 8.17 -3.85
N ALA A 6 -25.38 7.19 -4.76
CA ALA A 6 -24.44 6.08 -4.84
C ALA A 6 -23.03 6.50 -5.25
N PHE A 7 -22.99 7.41 -6.20
CA PHE A 7 -21.76 7.96 -6.71
C PHE A 7 -21.05 8.82 -5.65
N SER A 8 -21.80 9.63 -4.89
CA SER A 8 -21.23 10.48 -3.84
C SER A 8 -20.64 9.70 -2.67
N TRP A 9 -21.27 8.61 -2.20
CA TRP A 9 -20.69 7.82 -1.10
C TRP A 9 -19.45 7.04 -1.54
N LEU A 10 -19.40 6.58 -2.79
CA LEU A 10 -18.24 5.87 -3.33
C LEU A 10 -17.02 6.80 -3.44
N GLN A 11 -17.22 8.02 -3.90
CA GLN A 11 -16.18 9.07 -3.91
C GLN A 11 -15.70 9.37 -2.48
N PHE A 12 -16.63 9.51 -1.53
CA PHE A 12 -16.29 9.75 -0.13
C PHE A 12 -15.42 8.63 0.44
N ILE A 13 -15.79 7.37 0.21
CA ILE A 13 -15.00 6.20 0.63
C ILE A 13 -13.62 6.20 -0.03
N GLY A 14 -13.53 6.49 -1.33
CA GLY A 14 -12.27 6.55 -2.06
C GLY A 14 -11.31 7.61 -1.50
N VAL A 15 -11.83 8.81 -1.21
CA VAL A 15 -11.05 9.89 -0.60
C VAL A 15 -10.61 9.53 0.82
N VAL A 16 -11.48 8.94 1.64
CA VAL A 16 -11.14 8.50 3.00
C VAL A 16 -10.07 7.41 2.97
N LEU A 17 -10.19 6.42 2.09
CA LEU A 17 -9.19 5.36 1.91
C LEU A 17 -7.84 5.92 1.44
N ALA A 18 -7.85 6.77 0.42
CA ALA A 18 -6.64 7.40 -0.09
C ALA A 18 -5.97 8.28 0.98
N GLY A 19 -6.76 9.05 1.74
CA GLY A 19 -6.27 9.84 2.87
C GLY A 19 -5.67 8.97 3.98
N ALA A 20 -6.31 7.85 4.31
CA ALA A 20 -5.79 6.89 5.28
C ALA A 20 -4.46 6.28 4.80
N ILE A 21 -4.37 5.81 3.55
CA ILE A 21 -3.14 5.25 2.97
C ILE A 21 -2.03 6.30 2.96
N PHE A 22 -2.34 7.54 2.60
CA PHE A 22 -1.37 8.64 2.60
C PHE A 22 -0.85 8.95 4.01
N TYR A 23 -1.75 9.04 5.00
CA TYR A 23 -1.39 9.29 6.39
C TYR A 23 -0.55 8.14 6.97
N TYR A 24 -0.96 6.89 6.75
CA TYR A 24 -0.20 5.72 7.17
C TYR A 24 1.17 5.66 6.49
N SER A 25 1.25 5.94 5.19
CA SER A 25 2.52 6.01 4.45
C SER A 25 3.47 7.05 5.06
N LYS A 26 2.99 8.25 5.41
CA LYS A 26 3.77 9.26 6.15
C LYS A 26 4.24 8.74 7.51
N MET A 27 3.35 8.12 8.28
CA MET A 27 3.67 7.59 9.60
C MET A 27 4.73 6.48 9.55
N LEU A 28 4.63 5.58 8.57
CA LEU A 28 5.60 4.50 8.36
C LEU A 28 6.95 5.00 7.84
N TYR A 29 6.95 6.04 7.00
CA TYR A 29 8.16 6.71 6.56
C TYR A 29 8.91 7.32 7.77
N LYS A 30 8.19 8.00 8.67
CA LYS A 30 8.77 8.56 9.90
C LYS A 30 9.36 7.50 10.84
N LYS A 31 8.81 6.28 10.84
CA LYS A 31 9.31 5.15 11.64
C LYS A 31 10.53 4.43 11.03
N GLY A 32 11.04 4.87 9.88
CA GLY A 32 12.22 4.27 9.23
C GLY A 32 12.02 2.84 8.73
N ASN A 33 10.77 2.40 8.59
CA ASN A 33 10.41 1.08 8.06
C ASN A 33 10.09 1.11 6.57
N PHE A 34 9.92 2.31 5.99
CA PHE A 34 9.68 2.51 4.56
C PHE A 34 10.87 3.17 3.89
N LYS A 35 11.28 2.64 2.72
CA LYS A 35 12.27 3.33 1.87
C LYS A 35 11.62 4.54 1.23
N ARG A 36 12.44 5.51 0.82
CA ARG A 36 11.97 6.71 0.10
C ARG A 36 11.13 6.35 -1.14
N LYS A 37 11.49 5.28 -1.84
CA LYS A 37 10.75 4.74 -2.99
C LYS A 37 9.31 4.35 -2.64
N ASP A 38 9.12 3.70 -1.49
CA ASP A 38 7.82 3.17 -1.06
C ASP A 38 6.87 4.31 -0.70
N PHE A 39 7.39 5.39 -0.10
CA PHE A 39 6.63 6.61 0.15
C PHE A 39 6.12 7.27 -1.14
N TRP A 40 6.96 7.35 -2.18
CA TRP A 40 6.57 7.92 -3.47
C TRP A 40 5.56 7.05 -4.22
N ILE A 41 5.70 5.72 -4.16
CA ILE A 41 4.76 4.78 -4.79
C ILE A 41 3.38 4.92 -4.13
N TRP A 42 3.30 4.77 -2.81
CA TRP A 42 2.02 4.80 -2.10
C TRP A 42 1.44 6.22 -2.01
N GLY A 43 2.29 7.23 -1.90
CA GLY A 43 1.88 8.64 -1.94
C GLY A 43 1.35 9.03 -3.32
N GLY A 44 2.05 8.67 -4.39
CA GLY A 44 1.62 8.88 -5.77
C GLY A 44 0.32 8.13 -6.08
N PHE A 45 0.19 6.89 -5.62
CA PHE A 45 -1.04 6.12 -5.76
C PHE A 45 -2.22 6.77 -5.03
N SER A 46 -2.00 7.30 -3.82
CA SER A 46 -3.04 8.02 -3.06
C SER A 46 -3.48 9.29 -3.79
N ILE A 47 -2.54 10.05 -4.36
CA ILE A 47 -2.84 11.23 -5.18
C ILE A 47 -3.64 10.83 -6.43
N LEU A 48 -3.24 9.75 -7.10
CA LEU A 48 -3.95 9.21 -8.27
C LEU A 48 -5.39 8.84 -7.92
N LEU A 49 -5.62 8.18 -6.77
CA LEU A 49 -6.96 7.84 -6.29
C LEU A 49 -7.80 9.09 -5.98
N ILE A 50 -7.21 10.12 -5.38
CA ILE A 50 -7.89 11.39 -5.09
C ILE A 50 -8.30 12.08 -6.39
N VAL A 51 -7.38 12.18 -7.36
CA VAL A 51 -7.66 12.77 -8.67
C VAL A 51 -8.74 11.99 -9.42
N ALA A 52 -8.67 10.64 -9.38
CA ALA A 52 -9.69 9.77 -9.97
C ALA A 52 -11.07 9.94 -9.30
N SER A 53 -11.11 10.24 -7.99
CA SER A 53 -12.36 10.54 -7.27
C SER A 53 -12.95 11.90 -7.62
N ILE A 54 -12.12 12.93 -7.81
CA ILE A 54 -12.57 14.32 -8.02
C ILE A 54 -12.95 14.60 -9.48
N ILE A 55 -12.28 13.97 -10.44
CA ILE A 55 -12.50 14.21 -11.87
C ILE A 55 -13.04 12.94 -12.54
N PRO A 56 -14.37 12.67 -12.42
CA PRO A 56 -14.96 11.49 -13.05
C PRO A 56 -14.90 11.55 -14.59
N THR A 57 -14.81 12.76 -15.15
CA THR A 57 -14.74 13.01 -16.60
C THR A 57 -13.51 12.41 -17.27
N PHE A 58 -12.38 12.25 -16.57
CA PHE A 58 -11.17 11.63 -17.13
C PHE A 58 -11.35 10.13 -17.38
N PHE A 59 -12.23 9.48 -16.62
CA PHE A 59 -12.49 8.04 -16.73
C PHE A 59 -13.71 7.71 -17.59
N ASN A 60 -14.40 8.71 -18.15
CA ASN A 60 -15.61 8.50 -18.97
C ASN A 60 -15.40 7.54 -20.15
N PHE A 61 -14.18 7.48 -20.72
CA PHE A 61 -13.86 6.52 -21.79
C PHE A 61 -13.89 5.06 -21.30
N ILE A 62 -13.46 4.81 -20.06
CA ILE A 62 -13.51 3.49 -19.44
C ILE A 62 -14.93 3.18 -18.97
N PHE A 63 -15.61 4.16 -18.35
CA PHE A 63 -16.99 3.98 -17.88
C PHE A 63 -18.00 3.73 -19.01
N ALA A 64 -17.77 4.25 -20.22
CA ALA A 64 -18.60 3.96 -21.39
C ALA A 64 -18.69 2.46 -21.72
N LEU A 65 -17.63 1.69 -21.42
CA LEU A 65 -17.57 0.23 -21.61
C LEU A 65 -18.24 -0.54 -20.47
N PHE A 66 -18.40 0.08 -19.30
CA PHE A 66 -18.95 -0.51 -18.07
C PHE A 66 -20.39 -0.05 -17.73
N THR A 67 -21.05 0.70 -18.61
CA THR A 67 -22.34 1.30 -18.27
C THR A 67 -23.48 0.27 -18.20
N ARG A 68 -23.93 -0.15 -17.00
CA ARG A 68 -25.36 -0.22 -16.56
C ARG A 68 -25.68 -1.10 -15.34
N ARG A 69 -24.74 -1.56 -14.50
CA ARG A 69 -25.09 -2.54 -13.44
C ARG A 69 -24.65 -2.11 -12.04
N THR A 70 -25.54 -2.27 -11.05
CA THR A 70 -25.21 -2.15 -9.60
C THR A 70 -24.02 -3.02 -9.20
N LEU A 71 -23.78 -4.09 -9.97
CA LEU A 71 -22.63 -4.98 -9.84
C LEU A 71 -21.30 -4.25 -10.07
N ASP A 72 -21.25 -3.23 -10.93
CA ASP A 72 -20.05 -2.44 -11.20
C ASP A 72 -19.66 -1.59 -9.99
N THR A 73 -20.63 -1.07 -9.24
CA THR A 73 -20.38 -0.35 -7.99
C THR A 73 -19.77 -1.25 -6.92
N LEU A 74 -20.25 -2.49 -6.82
CA LEU A 74 -19.72 -3.49 -5.89
C LEU A 74 -18.31 -3.93 -6.30
N LEU A 75 -18.03 -4.04 -7.61
CA LEU A 75 -16.70 -4.33 -8.12
C LEU A 75 -15.71 -3.21 -7.82
N ILE A 76 -16.08 -1.95 -8.04
CA ILE A 76 -15.21 -0.81 -7.74
C ILE A 76 -14.94 -0.71 -6.24
N PHE A 77 -15.98 -0.89 -5.41
CA PHE A 77 -15.81 -0.95 -3.97
C PHE A 77 -14.89 -2.11 -3.54
N GLY A 78 -15.11 -3.31 -4.08
CA GLY A 78 -14.27 -4.48 -3.84
C GLY A 78 -12.81 -4.22 -4.23
N LEU A 79 -12.58 -3.59 -5.38
CA LEU A 79 -11.26 -3.20 -5.84
C LEU A 79 -10.57 -2.23 -4.86
N LEU A 80 -11.30 -1.21 -4.39
CA LEU A 80 -10.79 -0.26 -3.40
C LEU A 80 -10.39 -0.94 -2.09
N VAL A 81 -11.24 -1.86 -1.59
CA VAL A 81 -10.94 -2.65 -0.39
C VAL A 81 -9.74 -3.57 -0.62
N SER A 82 -9.66 -4.25 -1.77
CA SER A 82 -8.53 -5.08 -2.15
C SER A 82 -7.23 -4.29 -2.18
N PHE A 83 -7.24 -3.05 -2.69
CA PHE A 83 -6.08 -2.17 -2.64
C PHE A 83 -5.62 -1.88 -1.21
N GLY A 84 -6.56 -1.63 -0.30
CA GLY A 84 -6.26 -1.46 1.13
C GLY A 84 -5.62 -2.71 1.76
N LEU A 85 -6.11 -3.89 1.40
CA LEU A 85 -5.54 -5.17 1.87
C LEU A 85 -4.14 -5.40 1.30
N ILE A 86 -3.94 -5.15 0.01
CA ILE A 86 -2.62 -5.25 -0.65
C ILE A 86 -1.63 -4.30 0.03
N PHE A 87 -2.05 -3.07 0.37
CA PHE A 87 -1.23 -2.13 1.13
C PHE A 87 -0.82 -2.72 2.49
N GLN A 88 -1.76 -3.30 3.22
CA GLN A 88 -1.46 -3.90 4.52
C GLN A 88 -0.48 -5.08 4.41
N VAL A 89 -0.65 -5.94 3.41
CA VAL A 89 0.26 -7.05 3.12
C VAL A 89 1.65 -6.52 2.78
N TYR A 90 1.73 -5.50 1.94
CA TYR A 90 2.99 -4.86 1.56
C TYR A 90 3.74 -4.30 2.76
N VAL A 91 3.03 -3.63 3.68
CA VAL A 91 3.60 -3.12 4.92
C VAL A 91 4.21 -4.24 5.76
N ARG A 92 3.48 -5.34 5.96
CA ARG A 92 3.97 -6.51 6.72
C ARG A 92 5.18 -7.14 6.04
N LEU A 93 5.15 -7.25 4.70
CA LEU A 93 6.25 -7.80 3.91
C LEU A 93 7.54 -7.00 4.09
N GLN A 94 7.46 -5.67 4.12
CA GLN A 94 8.64 -4.83 4.36
C GLN A 94 9.24 -5.02 5.76
N GLN A 95 8.40 -5.20 6.77
CA GLN A 95 8.86 -5.52 8.13
C GLN A 95 9.55 -6.88 8.17
N THR A 96 8.93 -7.91 7.59
CA THR A 96 9.53 -9.24 7.50
C THR A 96 10.87 -9.22 6.76
N ASN A 97 10.99 -8.50 5.66
CA ASN A 97 12.26 -8.36 4.93
C ASN A 97 13.36 -7.73 5.79
N LYS A 98 13.01 -6.74 6.62
CA LYS A 98 13.94 -6.09 7.54
C LYS A 98 14.41 -7.07 8.62
N ASP A 99 13.49 -7.81 9.22
CA ASP A 99 13.78 -8.78 10.28
C ASP A 99 14.66 -9.93 9.76
N VAL A 100 14.37 -10.44 8.56
CA VAL A 100 15.20 -11.45 7.88
C VAL A 100 16.60 -10.91 7.63
N THR A 101 16.72 -9.67 7.14
CA THR A 101 18.03 -9.04 6.89
C THR A 101 18.85 -8.92 8.18
N GLU A 102 18.21 -8.51 9.28
CA GLU A 102 18.87 -8.40 10.58
C GLU A 102 19.28 -9.76 11.13
N LEU A 103 18.43 -10.78 10.96
CA LEU A 103 18.72 -12.15 11.38
C LEU A 103 19.93 -12.72 10.62
N VAL A 104 19.96 -12.59 9.29
CA VAL A 104 21.09 -13.02 8.46
C VAL A 104 22.38 -12.31 8.89
N ARG A 105 22.32 -11.00 9.17
CA ARG A 105 23.47 -10.23 9.67
C ARG A 105 23.98 -10.76 11.01
N LYS A 106 23.09 -11.04 11.97
CA LYS A 106 23.45 -11.60 13.28
C LYS A 106 24.08 -12.99 13.15
N VAL A 107 23.54 -13.83 12.27
CA VAL A 107 24.07 -15.17 12.02
C VAL A 107 25.47 -15.10 11.40
N ALA A 108 25.68 -14.22 10.41
CA ALA A 108 26.99 -14.03 9.77
C ALA A 108 28.07 -13.60 10.78
N LEU A 109 27.76 -12.61 11.64
CA LEU A 109 28.67 -12.14 12.68
C LEU A 109 29.02 -13.22 13.71
N LYS A 110 28.01 -13.97 14.20
CA LYS A 110 28.24 -15.09 15.12
C LYS A 110 29.13 -16.18 14.51
N PHE A 111 28.95 -16.45 13.22
CA PHE A 111 29.74 -17.44 12.51
C PHE A 111 31.21 -17.01 12.39
N GLU A 112 31.45 -15.71 12.15
CA GLU A 112 32.80 -15.14 12.11
C GLU A 112 33.48 -15.17 13.49
N GLU A 113 32.76 -14.82 14.56
CA GLU A 113 33.26 -14.91 15.94
C GLU A 113 33.65 -16.35 16.31
N TYR A 114 32.79 -17.32 16.01
CA TYR A 114 33.05 -18.74 16.25
C TYR A 114 34.29 -19.25 15.50
N LYS A 115 34.47 -18.80 14.25
CA LYS A 115 35.66 -19.15 13.44
C LYS A 115 36.93 -18.56 14.04
N LYS A 116 36.86 -17.32 14.55
CA LYS A 116 37.99 -16.63 15.18
C LYS A 116 38.39 -17.27 16.51
N SER A 117 37.42 -17.67 17.35
CA SER A 117 37.70 -18.38 18.60
C SER A 117 38.30 -19.78 18.37
N SER A 118 37.87 -20.48 17.31
CA SER A 118 38.40 -21.79 16.94
C SER A 118 39.85 -21.73 16.43
N ARG A 119 40.23 -20.66 15.71
CA ARG A 119 41.61 -20.43 15.26
C ARG A 119 42.57 -20.05 16.39
N LYS A 120 42.08 -19.40 17.45
CA LYS A 120 42.90 -18.95 18.59
C LYS A 120 43.24 -20.08 19.58
N ARG A 121 42.59 -21.24 19.45
CA ARG A 121 42.80 -22.45 20.28
C ARG A 121 43.70 -23.50 19.62
N LYS A 122 44.10 -23.29 18.37
CA LYS A 122 45.14 -24.04 17.67
C LYS A 122 46.42 -23.23 17.68
#